data_AF-A0A954HJ05-F1
#
_entry.id   AF-A0A954HJ05-F1
#
_cell.length_a   1.000
_cell.length_b   1.000
_cell.length_c   1.000
_cell.angle_alpha   90.00
_cell.angle_beta   90.00
_cell.angle_gamma   90.00
#
_symmetry.space_group_name_H-M   'P 1'
#
loop_
_entity.id
_entity.type
_entity.pdbx_description
1 polymer ?
#
loop_
_entity_poly.entity_id
_entity_poly.type
_entity_poly.pdbx_seq_one_letter_code
_entity_poly.pdbx_strand_id
1 'polypeptide(L)'
;MATDFRLKEQLSDLTERIVDSYQEIGTINHLGHCPLPNTQVIVDCLHDLKEVLFPGYRRRQNLHMGNVVYFVGDLIDALHDKLTDQFARALRSEHDRLHGPQCEKRKLIDFEARGQQEAIRLLES
;
A
#
# COMPACT_ATOMS: atom_id res chain seq x y z
N MET A 1 -26.59 3.95 -32.85
CA MET A 1 -27.75 4.11 -31.95
C MET A 1 -27.29 4.98 -30.79
N ALA A 2 -28.00 6.06 -30.47
CA ALA A 2 -27.65 6.92 -29.34
C ALA A 2 -27.97 6.21 -28.03
N THR A 3 -27.12 6.38 -27.02
CA THR A 3 -27.33 5.82 -25.67
C THR A 3 -28.62 6.35 -25.07
N ASP A 4 -29.49 5.47 -24.58
CA ASP A 4 -30.70 5.86 -23.85
C ASP A 4 -30.33 6.34 -22.44
N PHE A 5 -30.51 7.64 -22.18
CA PHE A 5 -30.14 8.26 -20.91
C PHE A 5 -31.05 7.86 -19.74
N ARG A 6 -32.27 7.35 -20.02
CA ARG A 6 -33.22 6.92 -18.97
C ARG A 6 -32.71 5.71 -18.20
N LEU A 7 -31.91 4.85 -18.85
CA LEU A 7 -31.28 3.71 -18.19
C LEU A 7 -30.24 4.12 -17.14
N LYS A 8 -29.73 5.37 -17.18
CA LYS A 8 -28.84 5.88 -16.13
C LYS A 8 -29.54 6.10 -14.80
N GLU A 9 -30.86 6.29 -14.79
CA GLU A 9 -31.64 6.45 -13.56
C GLU A 9 -31.58 5.18 -12.70
N GLN A 10 -31.47 4.00 -13.33
CA GLN A 10 -31.31 2.71 -12.65
C GLN A 10 -29.95 2.51 -11.96
N LEU A 11 -28.96 3.36 -12.27
CA LEU A 11 -27.62 3.23 -11.69
C LEU A 11 -27.60 3.60 -10.20
N SER A 12 -28.50 4.47 -9.75
CA SER A 12 -28.61 4.83 -8.33
C SER A 12 -29.06 3.62 -7.52
N ASP A 13 -30.19 3.02 -7.89
CA ASP A 13 -30.74 1.84 -7.22
C ASP A 13 -29.77 0.65 -7.25
N LEU A 14 -29.04 0.47 -8.36
CA LEU A 14 -27.99 -0.55 -8.45
C LEU A 14 -26.85 -0.28 -7.46
N THR A 15 -26.45 0.98 -7.33
CA THR A 15 -25.38 1.38 -6.41
C THR A 15 -25.79 1.12 -4.97
N GLU A 16 -27.00 1.51 -4.58
CA GLU A 16 -27.55 1.25 -3.24
C GLU A 16 -27.54 -0.25 -2.92
N ARG A 17 -28.08 -1.08 -3.82
CA ARG A 17 -28.07 -2.55 -3.64
C ARG A 17 -26.67 -3.14 -3.48
N ILE A 18 -25.68 -2.62 -4.21
CA ILE A 18 -24.30 -3.06 -4.08
C ILE A 18 -23.73 -2.64 -2.72
N VAL A 19 -23.97 -1.40 -2.29
CA VAL A 19 -23.51 -0.91 -0.98
C VAL A 19 -24.16 -1.69 0.16
N ASP A 20 -25.46 -2.00 0.07
CA ASP A 20 -26.19 -2.80 1.06
C ASP A 20 -25.57 -4.20 1.19
N SER A 21 -25.16 -4.81 0.07
CA SER A 21 -24.49 -6.12 0.10
C SER A 21 -23.17 -6.11 0.88
N TYR A 22 -22.49 -4.96 0.97
CA TYR A 22 -21.28 -4.84 1.79
C TYR A 22 -21.59 -4.96 3.28
N GLN A 23 -22.73 -4.44 3.72
CA GLN A 23 -23.20 -4.58 5.10
C GLN A 23 -23.72 -5.98 5.37
N GLU A 24 -24.44 -6.58 4.43
CA GLU A 24 -24.99 -7.95 4.57
C GLU A 24 -23.90 -9.01 4.71
N ILE A 25 -22.84 -8.94 3.88
CA ILE A 25 -21.77 -9.96 3.88
C ILE A 25 -20.71 -9.65 4.94
N GLY A 26 -20.35 -8.37 5.13
CA GLY A 26 -19.45 -7.86 6.19
C GLY A 26 -18.00 -8.38 6.22
N THR A 27 -17.65 -9.38 5.43
CA THR A 27 -16.37 -10.13 5.54
C THR A 27 -15.43 -9.97 4.35
N ILE A 28 -15.94 -9.51 3.21
CA ILE A 28 -15.20 -9.36 1.95
C ILE A 28 -14.80 -7.90 1.65
N ASN A 29 -15.09 -6.99 2.58
CA ASN A 29 -14.75 -5.58 2.46
C ASN A 29 -14.04 -5.11 3.73
N HIS A 30 -13.24 -4.06 3.59
CA HIS A 30 -12.53 -3.42 4.69
C HIS A 30 -12.82 -1.92 4.66
N LEU A 31 -14.06 -1.58 4.97
CA LEU A 31 -14.54 -0.20 5.02
C LEU A 31 -14.31 0.36 6.42
N GLY A 32 -13.46 1.37 6.56
CA GLY A 32 -13.15 2.01 7.84
C GLY A 32 -11.94 2.93 7.82
N HIS A 33 -11.55 3.43 8.99
CA HIS A 33 -10.45 4.40 9.15
C HIS A 33 -9.06 3.77 9.31
N CYS A 34 -8.95 2.44 9.19
CA CYS A 34 -7.70 1.70 9.34
C CYS A 34 -7.27 1.15 7.97
N PRO A 35 -6.42 1.86 7.20
CA PRO A 35 -6.08 1.42 5.85
C PRO A 35 -5.22 0.15 5.86
N LEU A 36 -5.56 -0.80 4.99
CA LEU A 36 -4.73 -1.98 4.73
C LEU A 36 -3.49 -1.61 3.90
N PRO A 37 -2.49 -2.51 3.84
CA PRO A 37 -1.38 -2.36 2.89
C PRO A 37 -1.90 -2.23 1.46
N ASN A 38 -1.30 -1.31 0.71
CA ASN A 38 -1.65 -1.02 -0.67
C ASN A 38 -0.80 -1.87 -1.61
N THR A 39 -1.46 -2.79 -2.33
CA THR A 39 -0.81 -3.68 -3.30
C THR A 39 -0.03 -2.92 -4.37
N GLN A 40 -0.53 -1.78 -4.85
CA GLN A 40 0.15 -0.98 -5.87
C GLN A 40 1.48 -0.44 -5.34
N VAL A 41 1.47 0.11 -4.12
CA VAL A 41 2.69 0.63 -3.46
C VAL A 41 3.70 -0.50 -3.25
N ILE A 42 3.25 -1.68 -2.83
CA ILE A 42 4.12 -2.86 -2.65
C ILE A 42 4.77 -3.26 -3.98
N VAL A 43 4.00 -3.32 -5.07
CA VAL A 43 4.52 -3.63 -6.41
C VAL A 43 5.55 -2.59 -6.85
N ASP A 44 5.29 -1.30 -6.60
CA ASP A 44 6.22 -0.23 -6.91
C ASP A 44 7.52 -0.34 -6.11
N CYS A 45 7.45 -0.64 -4.80
CA CYS A 45 8.62 -0.95 -3.98
C CYS A 45 9.43 -2.13 -4.53
N LEU A 46 8.77 -3.20 -4.98
CA LEU A 46 9.47 -4.34 -5.59
C LEU A 46 10.19 -3.94 -6.88
N HIS A 47 9.61 -3.04 -7.67
CA HIS A 47 10.29 -2.52 -8.85
C HIS A 47 11.49 -1.64 -8.49
N ASP A 48 11.36 -0.78 -7.50
CA ASP A 48 12.43 0.10 -7.03
C ASP A 48 13.59 -0.74 -6.44
N LEU A 49 13.30 -1.78 -5.66
CA LEU A 49 14.30 -2.76 -5.20
C LEU A 49 15.02 -3.45 -6.36
N LYS A 50 14.29 -3.81 -7.42
CA LYS A 50 14.90 -4.41 -8.62
C LYS A 50 15.80 -3.44 -9.37
N GLU A 51 15.54 -2.13 -9.33
CA GLU A 51 16.44 -1.11 -9.89
C GLU A 51 17.73 -0.98 -9.06
N VAL A 52 17.63 -1.11 -7.73
CA VAL A 52 18.80 -1.13 -6.83
C VAL A 52 19.67 -2.37 -7.07
N LEU A 53 19.05 -3.55 -7.20
CA LEU A 53 19.77 -4.83 -7.40
C LEU A 53 20.37 -4.97 -8.80
N PHE A 54 19.70 -4.41 -9.82
CA PHE A 54 20.09 -4.56 -11.23
C PHE A 54 20.12 -3.21 -11.96
N PRO A 55 20.97 -2.26 -11.52
CA PRO A 55 21.03 -0.94 -12.13
C PRO A 55 21.47 -1.05 -13.59
N GLY A 56 20.73 -0.41 -14.50
CA GLY A 56 21.03 -0.43 -15.95
C GLY A 56 20.25 -1.47 -16.75
N TYR A 57 19.67 -2.50 -16.12
CA TYR A 57 18.93 -3.57 -16.82
C TYR A 57 17.46 -3.27 -17.08
N ARG A 58 16.94 -2.17 -16.53
CA ARG A 58 15.51 -1.86 -16.55
C ARG A 58 15.23 -0.44 -17.03
N ARG A 59 14.76 0.45 -16.14
CA ARG A 59 14.17 1.75 -16.53
C ARG A 59 15.22 2.74 -17.02
N ARG A 60 16.37 2.84 -16.33
CA ARG A 60 17.45 3.79 -16.69
C ARG A 60 18.62 3.08 -17.35
N GLN A 61 18.93 3.48 -18.58
CA GLN A 61 20.00 2.88 -19.39
C GLN A 61 21.32 3.68 -19.38
N ASN A 62 21.32 4.90 -18.81
CA ASN A 62 22.49 5.81 -18.77
C ASN A 62 23.13 5.90 -17.37
N LEU A 63 23.13 4.81 -16.62
CA LEU A 63 23.76 4.75 -15.30
C LEU A 63 25.27 4.48 -15.45
N HIS A 64 26.07 5.25 -14.72
CA HIS A 64 27.51 5.09 -14.62
C HIS A 64 27.98 5.46 -13.22
N MET A 65 29.22 5.13 -12.86
CA MET A 65 29.73 5.30 -11.49
C MET A 65 29.66 6.74 -10.96
N GLY A 66 29.61 7.74 -11.85
CA GLY A 66 29.50 9.15 -11.48
C GLY A 66 28.07 9.60 -11.13
N ASN A 67 27.03 8.86 -11.52
CA ASN A 67 25.63 9.23 -11.26
C ASN A 67 24.85 8.19 -10.44
N VAL A 68 25.34 6.95 -10.35
CA VAL A 68 24.63 5.84 -9.70
C VAL A 68 24.40 6.08 -8.21
N VAL A 69 25.30 6.79 -7.52
CA VAL A 69 25.16 7.12 -6.10
C VAL A 69 23.92 7.97 -5.84
N TYR A 70 23.66 8.97 -6.68
CA TYR A 70 22.46 9.81 -6.54
C TYR A 70 21.18 9.02 -6.84
N PHE A 71 21.23 8.16 -7.86
CA PHE A 71 20.08 7.34 -8.23
C PHE A 71 19.72 6.31 -7.17
N VAL A 72 20.70 5.56 -6.66
CA VAL A 72 20.47 4.57 -5.61
C VAL A 72 20.09 5.26 -4.30
N GLY A 73 20.72 6.39 -3.95
CA GLY A 73 20.37 7.16 -2.77
C GLY A 73 18.90 7.60 -2.76
N ASP A 74 18.42 8.16 -3.87
CA ASP A 74 17.01 8.56 -4.05
C ASP A 74 16.05 7.37 -3.92
N LEU A 75 16.40 6.21 -4.51
CA LEU A 75 15.58 5.00 -4.40
C LEU A 75 15.54 4.44 -2.98
N ILE A 76 16.67 4.41 -2.27
CA ILE A 76 16.74 3.89 -0.90
C ILE A 76 15.93 4.76 0.06
N ASP A 77 16.02 6.09 -0.07
CA ASP A 77 15.24 7.04 0.72
C ASP A 77 13.73 6.86 0.48
N ALA A 78 13.32 6.82 -0.80
CA ALA A 78 11.92 6.59 -1.16
C ALA A 78 11.41 5.19 -0.73
N LEU A 79 12.26 4.16 -0.80
CA LEU A 79 11.93 2.81 -0.35
C LEU A 79 11.73 2.75 1.16
N HIS A 80 12.60 3.40 1.93
CA HIS A 80 12.49 3.46 3.39
C HIS A 80 11.12 3.98 3.81
N ASP A 81 10.68 5.10 3.25
CA ASP A 81 9.40 5.72 3.62
C ASP A 81 8.20 4.87 3.21
N LYS A 82 8.18 4.37 1.96
CA LYS A 82 7.10 3.52 1.47
C LYS A 82 7.01 2.22 2.26
N LEU A 83 8.14 1.55 2.50
CA LEU A 83 8.16 0.28 3.24
C LEU A 83 7.76 0.48 4.70
N THR A 84 8.19 1.57 5.34
CA THR A 84 7.79 1.90 6.72
C THR A 84 6.27 2.00 6.84
N ASP A 85 5.61 2.75 5.94
CA ASP A 85 4.14 2.87 5.94
C ASP A 85 3.45 1.53 5.64
N GLN A 86 3.95 0.76 4.65
CA GLN A 86 3.35 -0.53 4.32
C GLN A 86 3.51 -1.57 5.44
N PHE A 87 4.68 -1.64 6.09
CA PHE A 87 4.91 -2.52 7.23
C PHE A 87 4.10 -2.09 8.45
N ALA A 88 4.02 -0.79 8.75
CA ALA A 88 3.19 -0.29 9.83
C ALA A 88 1.71 -0.68 9.62
N ARG A 89 1.19 -0.56 8.39
CA ARG A 89 -0.18 -1.00 8.03
C ARG A 89 -0.36 -2.51 8.15
N ALA A 90 0.63 -3.29 7.73
CA ALA A 90 0.58 -4.75 7.81
C ALA A 90 0.56 -5.23 9.28
N LEU A 91 1.48 -4.74 10.10
CA LEU A 91 1.55 -5.05 11.54
C LEU A 91 0.27 -4.62 12.27
N ARG A 92 -0.27 -3.46 11.89
CA ARG A 92 -1.55 -2.97 12.39
C ARG A 92 -2.68 -3.93 12.02
N SER A 93 -2.79 -4.34 10.76
CA SER A 93 -3.84 -5.26 10.31
C SER A 93 -3.77 -6.62 11.01
N GLU A 94 -2.56 -7.14 11.23
CA GLU A 94 -2.35 -8.39 11.96
C GLU A 94 -2.78 -8.26 13.43
N HIS A 95 -2.42 -7.15 14.08
CA HIS A 95 -2.84 -6.89 15.45
C HIS A 95 -4.37 -6.80 15.57
N ASP A 96 -5.06 -6.12 14.64
CA ASP A 96 -6.53 -6.04 14.61
C ASP A 96 -7.17 -7.42 14.46
N ARG A 97 -6.59 -8.27 13.61
CA ARG A 97 -7.08 -9.64 13.41
C ARG A 97 -7.03 -10.46 14.70
N LEU A 98 -6.02 -10.24 15.54
CA LEU A 98 -5.81 -10.99 16.79
C LEU A 98 -6.60 -10.43 17.98
N HIS A 99 -6.75 -9.11 18.09
CA HIS A 99 -7.33 -8.44 19.27
C HIS A 99 -8.72 -7.82 19.02
N GLY A 100 -9.25 -7.99 17.81
CA GLY A 100 -10.49 -7.38 17.34
C GLY A 100 -10.30 -5.97 16.77
N PRO A 101 -11.27 -5.45 16.00
CA PRO A 101 -11.16 -4.20 15.27
C PRO A 101 -11.34 -2.98 16.20
N GLN A 102 -10.38 -2.73 17.09
CA GLN A 102 -10.38 -1.58 17.99
C GLN A 102 -9.43 -0.51 17.47
N CYS A 103 -9.72 0.02 16.27
CA CYS A 103 -8.92 1.04 15.58
C CYS A 103 -8.69 2.30 16.45
N GLU A 104 -9.60 2.61 17.38
CA GLU A 104 -9.55 3.82 18.23
C GLU A 104 -8.75 3.67 19.54
N LYS A 105 -8.62 2.47 20.12
CA LYS A 105 -7.96 2.28 21.45
C LYS A 105 -6.43 2.22 21.38
N ARG A 106 -5.86 2.83 20.34
CA ARG A 106 -4.63 2.37 19.71
C ARG A 106 -3.38 3.21 19.98
N LYS A 107 -3.45 4.11 20.95
CA LYS A 107 -2.37 5.08 21.25
C LYS A 107 -1.13 4.48 21.92
N LEU A 108 -1.08 3.17 22.19
CA LEU A 108 -0.04 2.56 23.02
C LEU A 108 1.03 1.78 22.23
N ILE A 109 0.78 1.41 20.97
CA ILE A 109 1.74 0.64 20.18
C ILE A 109 2.18 1.47 18.97
N ASP A 110 3.47 1.80 18.97
CA ASP A 110 4.10 2.50 17.85
C ASP A 110 4.43 1.51 16.72
N PHE A 111 3.44 1.27 15.85
CA PHE A 111 3.61 0.43 14.67
C PHE A 111 4.50 1.09 13.61
N GLU A 112 4.63 2.41 13.62
CA GLU A 112 5.51 3.15 12.70
C GLU A 112 6.97 2.89 13.04
N ALA A 113 7.36 3.02 14.31
CA ALA A 113 8.71 2.70 14.76
C ALA A 113 9.08 1.22 14.47
N ARG A 114 8.14 0.29 14.68
CA ARG A 114 8.37 -1.12 14.31
C ARG A 114 8.47 -1.31 12.79
N GLY A 115 7.62 -0.66 12.02
CA GLY A 115 7.66 -0.70 10.55
C GLY A 115 9.00 -0.17 10.02
N GLN A 116 9.51 0.90 10.62
CA GLN A 116 10.79 1.50 10.26
C GLN A 116 11.97 0.56 10.54
N GLN A 117 11.98 -0.12 11.69
CA GLN A 117 13.01 -1.10 12.03
C GLN A 117 13.07 -2.25 11.01
N GLU A 118 11.91 -2.79 10.61
CA GLU A 118 11.85 -3.84 9.60
C GLU A 118 12.22 -3.33 8.20
N ALA A 119 11.89 -2.08 7.86
CA ALA A 119 12.30 -1.45 6.60
C ALA A 119 13.82 -1.34 6.50
N ILE A 120 14.49 -0.84 7.55
CA ILE A 120 15.95 -0.76 7.60
C ILE A 120 16.56 -2.16 7.50
N ARG A 121 16.03 -3.13 8.25
CA ARG A 121 16.51 -4.51 8.22
C ARG A 121 16.47 -5.15 6.83
N LEU A 122 15.41 -4.87 6.06
CA LEU A 122 15.29 -5.33 4.67
C LEU A 122 16.27 -4.63 3.74
N LEU A 123 16.52 -3.34 3.94
CA LEU A 123 17.45 -2.56 3.11
C LEU A 123 18.93 -2.90 3.39
N GLU A 124 19.24 -3.42 4.58
CA GLU A 124 20.58 -3.88 4.96
C GLU A 124 20.90 -5.34 4.54
N SER A 125 19.89 -6.13 4.15
CA SER A 125 20.04 -7.56 3.82
C SER A 125 20.55 -7.80 2.41
#